data_AF-A0A7K2M2C3-F1
#
_entry.id   AF-A0A7K2M2C3-F1
#
_cell.length_a   1.000
_cell.length_b   1.000
_cell.length_c   1.000
_cell.angle_alpha   90.00
_cell.angle_beta   90.00
_cell.angle_gamma   90.00
#
_symmetry.space_group_name_H-M   'P 1'
#
loop_
_entity.id
_entity.type
_entity.pdbx_description
1 polymer ?
#
loop_
_entity_poly.entity_id
_entity_poly.type
_entity_poly.pdbx_seq_one_letter_code
_entity_poly.pdbx_strand_id
1 'polypeptide(L)'
;RATSADDGRRTAPADGRETTPNAVHVRTAACDLADAAAVDALLADIDPAHPLTAVFHAAGALDDAVLANLTDDRLDRVLRPKTDAATHLHRATAALPLTAFVLFSSVAGVLGNAGQSGYAAANAHLDALAHARTATGLPGTALAWGLWETDAKEATEATEATEATDTTDGADG
;
A
#
# COMPACT_ATOMS: atom_id res chain seq x y z
N ARG A 1 -29.44 -2.52 -14.17
CA ARG A 1 -29.75 -1.19 -13.61
C ARG A 1 -28.49 -0.75 -12.88
N ALA A 2 -27.66 0.05 -13.55
CA ALA A 2 -26.33 0.41 -13.08
C ALA A 2 -26.42 1.41 -11.93
N THR A 3 -25.66 1.17 -10.85
CA THR A 3 -25.40 2.14 -9.80
C THR A 3 -24.06 2.80 -10.08
N SER A 4 -24.13 4.10 -10.36
CA SER A 4 -23.02 5.02 -10.60
C SER A 4 -22.06 5.01 -9.41
N ALA A 5 -20.79 4.68 -9.66
CA ALA A 5 -19.70 4.95 -8.72
C ALA A 5 -19.24 6.40 -8.94
N ASP A 6 -19.27 7.17 -7.86
CA ASP A 6 -18.81 8.56 -7.79
C ASP A 6 -17.28 8.59 -7.95
N ASP A 7 -16.81 9.02 -9.13
CA ASP A 7 -15.39 9.28 -9.40
C ASP A 7 -15.00 10.54 -8.61
N GLY A 8 -14.36 10.35 -7.46
CA GLY A 8 -13.90 11.39 -6.54
C GLY A 8 -12.79 12.28 -7.10
N ARG A 9 -12.90 12.72 -8.36
CA ARG A 9 -12.10 13.78 -8.97
C ARG A 9 -12.38 15.09 -8.23
N ARG A 10 -11.63 15.35 -7.16
CA ARG A 10 -11.55 16.69 -6.58
C ARG A 10 -10.79 17.58 -7.56
N THR A 11 -11.50 18.23 -8.47
CA THR A 11 -11.01 19.45 -9.12
C THR A 11 -10.93 20.53 -8.05
N ALA A 12 -9.79 21.20 -7.95
CA ALA A 12 -9.66 22.41 -7.12
C ALA A 12 -10.81 23.39 -7.42
N PRO A 13 -11.38 24.07 -6.41
CA PRO A 13 -12.46 25.01 -6.66
C PRO A 13 -11.97 26.11 -7.61
N ALA A 14 -12.80 26.46 -8.59
CA ALA A 14 -12.60 27.63 -9.44
C ALA A 14 -12.88 28.92 -8.64
N ASP A 15 -12.08 29.19 -7.62
CA ASP A 15 -11.87 30.54 -7.12
C ASP A 15 -10.57 31.07 -7.74
N GLY A 16 -10.50 32.37 -8.02
CA GLY A 16 -9.38 33.02 -8.70
C GLY A 16 -8.10 33.08 -7.85
N ARG A 17 -7.73 31.99 -7.18
CA ARG A 17 -6.43 31.86 -6.53
C ARG A 17 -5.38 31.54 -7.58
N GLU A 18 -4.40 32.43 -7.62
CA GLU A 18 -3.10 32.29 -8.28
C GLU A 18 -2.63 30.83 -8.27
N THR A 19 -2.44 30.26 -9.47
CA THR A 19 -1.77 28.96 -9.61
C THR A 19 -0.37 29.11 -9.06
N THR A 20 -0.12 28.59 -7.87
CA THR A 20 1.22 28.58 -7.31
C THR A 20 2.13 27.78 -8.26
N PRO A 21 3.36 28.24 -8.56
CA PRO A 21 4.28 27.57 -9.49
C PRO A 21 4.62 26.10 -9.17
N ASN A 22 4.10 25.57 -8.06
CA ASN A 22 4.38 24.25 -7.49
C ASN A 22 3.10 23.42 -7.29
N ALA A 23 2.00 23.71 -7.98
CA ALA A 23 0.77 22.93 -7.84
C ALA A 23 1.00 21.46 -8.23
N VAL A 24 0.69 20.54 -7.33
CA VAL A 24 0.78 19.08 -7.54
C VAL A 24 -0.61 18.53 -7.80
N HIS A 25 -0.74 17.73 -8.85
CA HIS A 25 -1.96 16.98 -9.13
C HIS A 25 -1.93 15.66 -8.36
N VAL A 26 -2.91 15.47 -7.46
CA VAL A 26 -3.03 14.25 -6.65
C VAL A 26 -4.33 13.55 -7.02
N ARG A 27 -4.25 12.24 -7.26
CA ARG A 27 -5.39 11.36 -7.46
C ARG A 27 -5.34 10.24 -6.43
N THR A 28 -6.46 10.02 -5.75
CA THR A 28 -6.65 8.85 -4.89
C THR A 28 -7.60 7.88 -5.58
N ALA A 29 -7.35 6.58 -5.42
CA ALA A 29 -8.18 5.52 -5.97
C ALA A 29 -8.28 4.40 -4.95
N ALA A 30 -9.48 3.86 -4.75
CA ALA A 30 -9.65 2.63 -4.00
C ALA A 30 -9.24 1.45 -4.91
N CYS A 31 -8.20 0.71 -4.52
CA CYS A 31 -7.69 -0.42 -5.28
C CYS A 31 -7.06 -1.44 -4.33
N ASP A 32 -7.54 -2.69 -4.36
CA ASP A 32 -6.84 -3.80 -3.73
C ASP A 32 -5.70 -4.25 -4.65
N LEU A 33 -4.46 -3.95 -4.27
CA LEU A 33 -3.30 -4.33 -5.06
C LEU A 33 -3.06 -5.85 -5.08
N ALA A 34 -3.65 -6.60 -4.14
CA ALA A 34 -3.64 -8.06 -4.17
C ALA A 34 -4.63 -8.65 -5.20
N ASP A 35 -5.40 -7.83 -5.92
CA ASP A 35 -6.18 -8.24 -7.09
C ASP A 35 -5.47 -7.76 -8.37
N ALA A 36 -4.99 -8.71 -9.17
CA ALA A 36 -4.29 -8.43 -10.42
C ALA A 36 -5.13 -7.62 -11.41
N ALA A 37 -6.43 -7.91 -11.52
CA ALA A 37 -7.31 -7.20 -12.45
C ALA A 37 -7.56 -5.75 -12.00
N ALA A 38 -7.64 -5.52 -10.69
CA ALA A 38 -7.75 -4.17 -10.13
C ALA A 38 -6.47 -3.35 -10.39
N VAL A 39 -5.28 -3.97 -10.28
CA VAL A 39 -4.00 -3.32 -10.62
C VAL A 39 -3.96 -2.94 -12.10
N ASP A 40 -4.30 -3.85 -12.99
CA ASP A 40 -4.31 -3.59 -14.43
C ASP A 40 -5.27 -2.45 -14.79
N ALA A 41 -6.48 -2.44 -14.20
CA ALA A 41 -7.45 -1.37 -14.38
C ALA A 41 -6.94 -0.02 -13.85
N LEU A 42 -6.30 0.00 -12.68
CA LEU A 42 -5.72 1.21 -12.10
C LEU A 42 -4.63 1.82 -12.99
N LEU A 43 -3.76 0.97 -13.56
CA LEU A 43 -2.67 1.40 -14.43
C LEU A 43 -3.15 1.85 -15.81
N ALA A 44 -4.20 1.22 -16.34
CA ALA A 44 -4.82 1.61 -17.60
C ALA A 44 -5.50 3.00 -17.54
N ASP A 45 -5.90 3.45 -16.36
CA ASP A 45 -6.51 4.76 -16.11
C ASP A 45 -5.48 5.92 -15.99
N ILE A 46 -4.18 5.63 -16.11
CA ILE A 46 -3.13 6.66 -16.07
C ILE A 46 -3.12 7.43 -17.40
N ASP A 47 -3.14 8.77 -17.30
CA ASP A 47 -3.11 9.65 -18.47
C ASP A 47 -1.84 9.40 -19.31
N PRO A 48 -1.96 9.02 -20.59
CA PRO A 48 -0.80 8.80 -21.46
C PRO A 48 0.05 10.07 -21.69
N ALA A 49 -0.49 11.27 -21.47
CA ALA A 49 0.29 12.51 -21.51
C ALA A 49 1.25 12.65 -20.31
N HIS A 50 0.97 11.93 -19.22
CA HIS A 50 1.74 11.89 -17.98
C HIS A 50 1.99 10.43 -17.56
N PRO A 51 2.80 9.68 -18.32
CA PRO A 51 2.97 8.25 -18.12
C PRO A 51 3.58 7.94 -16.74
N LEU A 52 3.26 6.76 -16.20
CA LEU A 52 3.85 6.30 -14.95
C LEU A 52 5.37 6.15 -15.08
N THR A 53 6.11 6.86 -14.23
CA THR A 53 7.58 6.82 -14.22
C THR A 53 8.15 6.12 -12.99
N ALA A 54 7.38 6.01 -11.90
CA ALA A 54 7.86 5.40 -10.67
C ALA A 54 6.75 4.69 -9.90
N VAL A 55 7.11 3.61 -9.22
CA VAL A 55 6.26 2.91 -8.26
C VAL A 55 6.94 2.90 -6.90
N PHE A 56 6.18 3.30 -5.86
CA PHE A 56 6.58 3.19 -4.46
C PHE A 56 5.53 2.33 -3.75
N HIS A 57 5.90 1.09 -3.43
CA HIS A 57 5.02 0.15 -2.75
C HIS A 57 5.28 0.19 -1.26
N ALA A 58 4.43 0.92 -0.54
CA ALA A 58 4.46 1.10 0.91
C ALA A 58 3.32 0.37 1.64
N ALA A 59 2.51 -0.41 0.93
CA ALA A 59 1.42 -1.16 1.55
C ALA A 59 1.95 -2.28 2.45
N GLY A 60 1.26 -2.54 3.55
CA GLY A 60 1.59 -3.58 4.50
C GLY A 60 0.55 -3.68 5.59
N ALA A 61 0.46 -4.88 6.17
CA ALA A 61 -0.32 -5.16 7.37
C ALA A 61 0.57 -5.91 8.37
N LEU A 62 0.25 -5.78 9.65
CA LEU A 62 0.86 -6.53 10.74
C LEU A 62 -0.18 -7.46 11.35
N ASP A 63 0.22 -8.71 11.64
CA ASP A 63 -0.59 -9.69 12.35
C ASP A 63 0.36 -10.63 13.11
N ASP A 64 0.98 -10.08 14.16
CA ASP A 64 2.13 -10.71 14.83
C ASP A 64 1.73 -11.96 15.63
N ALA A 65 2.43 -13.06 15.35
CA ALA A 65 2.18 -14.39 15.87
C ALA A 65 3.48 -15.10 16.25
N VAL A 66 3.55 -15.68 17.44
CA VAL A 66 4.51 -16.78 17.67
C VAL A 66 4.19 -17.93 16.70
N LEU A 67 5.22 -18.66 16.26
CA LEU A 67 5.07 -19.70 15.24
C LEU A 67 4.00 -20.75 15.59
N ALA A 68 3.87 -21.08 16.88
CA ALA A 68 2.85 -22.03 17.37
C ALA A 68 1.40 -21.56 17.16
N ASN A 69 1.18 -20.25 17.00
CA ASN A 69 -0.13 -19.62 16.82
C ASN A 69 -0.27 -18.96 15.44
N LEU A 70 0.61 -19.33 14.49
CA LEU A 70 0.50 -18.89 13.11
C LEU A 70 -0.53 -19.78 12.40
N THR A 71 -1.53 -19.16 11.79
CA THR A 71 -2.52 -19.84 10.96
C THR A 71 -2.43 -19.32 9.53
N ASP A 72 -2.98 -20.07 8.58
CA ASP A 72 -3.02 -19.69 7.16
C ASP A 72 -3.68 -18.32 6.98
N ASP A 73 -4.83 -18.08 7.60
CA ASP A 73 -5.53 -16.78 7.53
C ASP A 73 -4.68 -15.61 8.05
N ARG A 74 -3.87 -15.82 9.10
CA ARG A 74 -2.98 -14.78 9.66
C ARG A 74 -1.82 -14.52 8.70
N LEU A 75 -1.28 -15.57 8.13
CA LEU A 75 -0.20 -15.46 7.17
C LEU A 75 -0.68 -14.74 5.90
N ASP A 76 -1.86 -15.11 5.37
CA ASP A 76 -2.47 -14.48 4.21
C ASP A 76 -2.71 -12.98 4.41
N ARG A 77 -3.16 -12.57 5.61
CA ARG A 77 -3.33 -11.15 5.93
C ARG A 77 -2.04 -10.33 5.83
N VAL A 78 -0.90 -10.93 6.15
CA VAL A 78 0.41 -10.25 6.11
C VAL A 78 1.06 -10.35 4.74
N LEU A 79 0.91 -11.50 4.06
CA LEU A 79 1.49 -11.73 2.74
C LEU A 79 0.76 -10.94 1.64
N ARG A 80 -0.58 -10.97 1.59
CA ARG A 80 -1.37 -10.35 0.52
C ARG A 80 -0.97 -8.90 0.17
N PRO A 81 -0.93 -7.96 1.13
CA PRO A 81 -0.64 -6.56 0.82
C PRO A 81 0.82 -6.31 0.40
N LYS A 82 1.74 -7.28 0.58
CA LYS A 82 3.16 -7.16 0.24
C LYS A 82 3.52 -8.08 -0.93
N THR A 83 3.41 -9.39 -0.73
CA THR A 83 3.82 -10.42 -1.67
C THR A 83 2.98 -10.42 -2.94
N ASP A 84 1.66 -10.55 -2.81
CA ASP A 84 0.76 -10.61 -3.98
C ASP A 84 0.74 -9.26 -4.69
N ALA A 85 0.55 -8.19 -3.92
CA ALA A 85 0.56 -6.82 -4.42
C ALA A 85 1.83 -6.46 -5.20
N ALA A 86 3.02 -6.71 -4.65
CA ALA A 86 4.27 -6.43 -5.33
C ALA A 86 4.47 -7.31 -6.58
N THR A 87 3.98 -8.56 -6.54
CA THR A 87 4.03 -9.47 -7.70
C THR A 87 3.14 -8.96 -8.83
N HIS A 88 1.92 -8.51 -8.54
CA HIS A 88 1.02 -7.93 -9.53
C HIS A 88 1.59 -6.64 -10.11
N LEU A 89 2.06 -5.72 -9.26
CA LEU A 89 2.74 -4.50 -9.70
C LEU A 89 3.95 -4.81 -10.57
N HIS A 90 4.76 -5.82 -10.21
CA HIS A 90 5.92 -6.20 -11.02
C HIS A 90 5.50 -6.63 -12.43
N ARG A 91 4.51 -7.51 -12.54
CA ARG A 91 4.02 -8.01 -13.84
C ARG A 91 3.41 -6.90 -14.68
N ALA A 92 2.51 -6.11 -14.09
CA ALA A 92 1.77 -5.07 -14.80
C ALA A 92 2.67 -3.90 -15.24
N THR A 93 3.82 -3.71 -14.60
CA THR A 93 4.77 -2.64 -14.92
C THR A 93 6.04 -3.10 -15.65
N ALA A 94 6.19 -4.39 -15.95
CA ALA A 94 7.43 -4.94 -16.51
C ALA A 94 7.82 -4.32 -17.88
N ALA A 95 6.82 -3.92 -18.68
CA ALA A 95 7.03 -3.29 -19.98
C ALA A 95 6.97 -1.75 -19.95
N LEU A 96 6.78 -1.14 -18.78
CA LEU A 96 6.69 0.32 -18.64
C LEU A 96 8.08 0.94 -18.49
N PRO A 97 8.30 2.16 -18.99
CA PRO A 97 9.58 2.86 -18.90
C PRO A 97 9.80 3.48 -17.51
N LEU A 98 9.67 2.66 -16.45
CA LEU A 98 9.90 3.12 -15.09
C LEU A 98 11.36 3.51 -14.90
N THR A 99 11.58 4.58 -14.15
CA THR A 99 12.90 4.98 -13.64
C THR A 99 13.11 4.48 -12.21
N ALA A 100 12.04 4.17 -11.47
CA ALA A 100 12.11 3.63 -10.11
C ALA A 100 10.99 2.62 -9.83
N PHE A 101 11.35 1.56 -9.10
CA PHE A 101 10.42 0.59 -8.52
C PHE A 101 10.90 0.26 -7.11
N VAL A 102 10.32 0.94 -6.13
CA VAL A 102 10.79 0.94 -4.74
C VAL A 102 9.81 0.15 -3.87
N LEU A 103 10.33 -0.86 -3.17
CA LEU A 103 9.58 -1.73 -2.27
C LEU A 103 9.97 -1.41 -0.83
N PHE A 104 8.98 -1.17 0.03
CA PHE A 104 9.21 -0.89 1.44
C PHE A 104 9.25 -2.22 2.19
N SER A 105 10.47 -2.71 2.37
CA SER A 105 10.80 -3.88 3.17
C SER A 105 11.03 -3.46 4.62
N SER A 106 11.53 -4.38 5.44
CA SER A 106 11.89 -4.14 6.84
C SER A 106 13.14 -4.90 7.22
N VAL A 107 13.92 -4.35 8.15
CA VAL A 107 15.04 -5.06 8.78
C VAL A 107 14.61 -6.39 9.40
N ALA A 108 13.33 -6.55 9.77
CA ALA A 108 12.77 -7.80 10.25
C ALA A 108 12.82 -8.93 9.19
N GLY A 109 12.80 -8.61 7.89
CA GLY A 109 13.00 -9.57 6.81
C GLY A 109 14.43 -10.10 6.70
N VAL A 110 15.41 -9.36 7.25
CA VAL A 110 16.84 -9.68 7.19
C VAL A 110 17.32 -10.34 8.49
N LEU A 111 16.99 -9.73 9.63
CA LEU A 111 17.47 -10.18 10.95
C LEU A 111 16.45 -11.06 11.69
N GLY A 112 15.21 -11.09 11.23
CA GLY A 112 14.09 -11.67 11.97
C GLY A 112 13.64 -10.78 13.13
N ASN A 113 12.44 -11.05 13.63
CA ASN A 113 11.96 -10.52 14.91
C ASN A 113 11.03 -11.56 15.55
N ALA A 114 11.08 -11.69 16.88
CA ALA A 114 10.28 -12.66 17.60
C ALA A 114 8.78 -12.34 17.41
N GLY A 115 8.00 -13.33 17.02
CA GLY A 115 6.57 -13.15 16.74
C GLY A 115 6.24 -12.58 15.36
N GLN A 116 7.23 -12.34 14.49
CA GLN A 116 7.02 -11.70 13.19
C GLN A 116 7.44 -12.58 12.02
N SER A 117 7.29 -13.90 12.10
CA SER A 117 7.72 -14.81 11.02
C SER A 117 6.99 -14.54 9.69
N GLY A 118 5.68 -14.32 9.73
CA GLY A 118 4.89 -13.96 8.54
C GLY A 118 5.32 -12.62 7.93
N TYR A 119 5.57 -11.62 8.78
CA TYR A 119 6.04 -10.31 8.35
C TYR A 119 7.47 -10.36 7.79
N ALA A 120 8.36 -11.10 8.44
CA ALA A 120 9.72 -11.32 7.94
C ALA A 120 9.70 -12.00 6.57
N ALA A 121 8.86 -13.03 6.38
CA ALA A 121 8.69 -13.70 5.09
C ALA A 121 8.17 -12.76 4.00
N ALA A 122 7.17 -11.94 4.32
CA ALA A 122 6.62 -10.96 3.38
C ALA A 122 7.69 -9.95 2.92
N ASN A 123 8.52 -9.45 3.85
CA ASN A 123 9.56 -8.48 3.53
C ASN A 123 10.76 -9.12 2.80
N ALA A 124 11.15 -10.34 3.16
CA ALA A 124 12.17 -11.09 2.44
C ALA A 124 11.77 -11.36 0.98
N HIS A 125 10.47 -11.57 0.70
CA HIS A 125 9.95 -11.64 -0.67
C HIS A 125 10.17 -10.32 -1.42
N LEU A 126 9.90 -9.16 -0.80
CA LEU A 126 10.16 -7.86 -1.42
C LEU A 126 11.63 -7.66 -1.76
N ASP A 127 12.53 -8.05 -0.85
CA ASP A 127 13.97 -7.99 -1.06
C ASP A 127 14.40 -8.86 -2.25
N ALA A 128 13.89 -10.10 -2.31
CA ALA A 128 14.17 -11.03 -3.41
C ALA A 128 13.59 -10.53 -4.74
N LEU A 129 12.39 -9.96 -4.74
CA LEU A 129 11.76 -9.42 -5.95
C LEU A 129 12.55 -8.21 -6.48
N ALA A 130 12.99 -7.30 -5.62
CA ALA A 130 13.84 -6.19 -6.03
C ALA A 130 15.14 -6.69 -6.67
N HIS A 131 15.77 -7.71 -6.09
CA HIS A 131 16.96 -8.34 -6.65
C HIS A 131 16.69 -9.02 -8.01
N ALA A 132 15.58 -9.73 -8.15
CA ALA A 132 15.19 -10.37 -9.42
C ALA A 132 14.93 -9.34 -10.53
N ARG A 133 14.32 -8.19 -10.19
CA ARG A 133 14.11 -7.10 -11.14
C ARG A 133 15.43 -6.52 -11.63
N THR A 134 16.37 -6.21 -10.74
CA THR A 134 17.67 -5.67 -11.16
C THR A 134 18.49 -6.67 -11.96
N ALA A 135 18.43 -7.97 -11.60
CA ALA A 135 19.08 -9.04 -12.36
C ALA A 135 18.56 -9.17 -13.81
N THR A 136 17.35 -8.68 -14.09
CA THR A 136 16.72 -8.68 -15.43
C THR A 136 16.77 -7.31 -16.11
N GLY A 137 17.53 -6.35 -15.55
CA GLY A 137 17.69 -5.02 -16.12
C GLY A 137 16.53 -4.05 -15.85
N LEU A 138 15.57 -4.45 -15.00
CA LEU A 138 14.46 -3.59 -14.57
C LEU A 138 14.87 -2.80 -13.31
N PRO A 139 14.38 -1.55 -13.12
CA PRO A 139 14.53 -0.85 -11.86
C PRO A 139 13.95 -1.68 -10.71
N GLY A 140 14.66 -1.75 -9.59
CA GLY A 140 14.24 -2.46 -8.40
C GLY A 140 15.07 -2.01 -7.19
N THR A 141 14.43 -1.58 -6.13
CA THR A 141 15.08 -1.21 -4.87
C THR A 141 14.20 -1.64 -3.72
N ALA A 142 14.74 -2.42 -2.79
CA ALA A 142 14.07 -2.72 -1.53
C ALA A 142 14.73 -1.92 -0.41
N LEU A 143 13.92 -1.20 0.36
CA LEU A 143 14.38 -0.43 1.51
C LEU A 143 14.02 -1.21 2.77
N ALA A 144 15.00 -1.85 3.39
CA ALA A 144 14.82 -2.58 4.65
C ALA A 144 14.76 -1.61 5.83
N TRP A 145 13.61 -0.96 6.00
CA TRP A 145 13.44 0.06 7.03
C TRP A 145 13.56 -0.51 8.45
N GLY A 146 14.19 0.28 9.32
CA GLY A 146 14.05 0.16 10.77
C GLY A 146 12.75 0.82 11.25
N LEU A 147 12.61 0.99 12.57
CA LEU A 147 11.48 1.71 13.14
C LEU A 147 11.46 3.17 12.68
N TRP A 148 10.30 3.67 12.30
CA TRP A 148 10.09 5.08 12.00
C TRP A 148 9.63 5.80 13.25
N GLU A 149 10.12 7.01 13.46
CA GLU A 149 9.53 7.89 14.47
C GLU A 149 8.13 8.32 13.98
N THR A 150 7.12 8.10 14.81
CA THR A 150 5.74 8.54 14.56
C THR A 150 5.34 9.51 15.65
N ASP A 151 4.71 10.64 15.27
CA ASP A 151 4.04 11.50 16.24
C ASP A 151 2.88 10.71 16.86
N ALA A 152 3.07 10.23 18.08
CA ALA A 152 2.19 9.27 18.78
C ALA A 152 0.76 9.77 19.06
N LYS A 153 0.36 10.94 18.53
CA LYS A 153 -0.96 11.53 18.74
C LYS A 153 -2.05 11.00 17.80
N GLU A 154 -1.71 10.60 16.58
CA GLU A 154 -2.73 10.14 15.60
C GLU A 154 -3.14 8.67 15.79
N ALA A 155 -2.30 7.83 16.41
CA ALA A 155 -2.60 6.41 16.61
C ALA A 155 -3.70 6.18 17.68
N THR A 156 -3.84 7.09 18.64
CA THR A 156 -4.83 6.96 19.73
C THR A 156 -6.23 7.38 19.28
N GLU A 157 -6.34 8.40 18.41
CA GLU A 157 -7.64 8.93 17.94
C GLU A 157 -8.40 7.95 17.03
N ALA A 158 -7.70 7.10 16.26
CA ALA A 158 -8.33 6.06 15.45
C ALA A 158 -8.94 4.92 16.28
N THR A 159 -8.44 4.71 17.51
CA THR A 159 -8.97 3.69 18.42
C THR A 159 -10.18 4.22 19.19
N GLU A 160 -10.16 5.49 19.61
CA GLU A 160 -11.28 6.11 20.33
C GLU A 160 -12.49 6.45 19.42
N ALA A 161 -12.26 6.76 18.14
CA ALA A 161 -13.35 7.06 17.21
C ALA A 161 -14.24 5.83 16.88
N THR A 162 -13.76 4.61 17.11
CA THR A 162 -14.54 3.38 16.90
C THR A 162 -15.38 3.02 18.13
N GLU A 163 -14.99 3.47 19.33
CA GLU A 163 -15.71 3.16 20.57
C GLU A 163 -16.85 4.15 20.88
N ALA A 164 -16.81 5.36 20.31
CA ALA A 164 -17.79 6.41 20.59
C ALA A 164 -19.12 6.33 19.81
N THR A 165 -19.33 5.32 18.95
CA THR A 165 -20.58 5.19 18.16
C THR A 165 -21.55 4.10 18.63
N ASP A 166 -21.23 3.34 19.68
CA ASP A 166 -22.08 2.23 20.16
C ASP A 166 -22.55 2.42 21.61
N THR A 167 -23.05 3.60 21.98
CA THR A 167 -23.85 3.75 23.22
C THR A 167 -24.81 4.94 23.21
N THR A 168 -25.81 5.00 22.33
CA THR A 168 -27.06 5.71 22.68
C THR A 168 -28.24 5.21 21.84
N ASP A 169 -29.00 4.22 22.34
CA ASP A 169 -30.46 4.26 22.22
C ASP A 169 -31.12 3.30 23.22
N GLY A 170 -32.24 3.74 23.81
CA GLY A 170 -33.14 2.88 24.58
C GLY A 170 -33.29 3.19 26.08
N ALA A 171 -33.72 4.40 26.42
CA ALA A 171 -34.39 4.65 27.71
C ALA A 171 -35.71 5.38 27.47
N ASP A 172 -36.79 4.60 27.31
CA ASP A 172 -38.17 5.05 27.49
C ASP A 172 -38.83 4.15 28.55
N GLY A 173 -39.20 4.77 29.67
CA GLY A 173 -39.93 4.18 30.80
C GLY A 173 -40.47 5.27 31.72
#